data_AF-A0A521YAI0-F1
#
_entry.id   AF-A0A521YAI0-F1
#
_cell.length_a   1.000
_cell.length_b   1.000
_cell.length_c   1.000
_cell.angle_alpha   90.00
_cell.angle_beta   90.00
_cell.angle_gamma   90.00
#
_symmetry.space_group_name_H-M   'P 1'
#
loop_
_entity.id
_entity.type
_entity.pdbx_description
1 polymer ?
#
loop_
_entity_poly.entity_id
_entity_poly.type
_entity_poly.pdbx_seq_one_letter_code
_entity_poly.pdbx_strand_id
1 'polypeptide(L)'
;MRAVHLVIIAALLCCTHLCFAATPQPAVSGAAKYSFKNAEVKKKTTTTRSSAKQSTRTANHSVKKSKKKSRSKSHRIALHAAKQYHAQINPNPPVADDPPPGFMASMEQRLINFVHKTVNTLRYSAYKLGGSRFDTSHGIYIVDCSRYVDNILQAIYPHAYSTLVDSSGSERPTSQDYYEFFTSLSEKSRYHWNKVDAVEELKPGDILVFRYKNTHGGEAGGHVMIVMDKPTQDADDNAFFVRVADSAAAGHSEDTRQRRTSGIGIGTLLLKVDPNTYQPSAYAWKIGSPWKHNVNFAMARPSDEV
;
A
#
# COMPACT_ATOMS: atom_id res chain seq x y z
N MET A 1 47.10 -3.54 -60.16
CA MET A 1 45.83 -3.79 -60.87
C MET A 1 44.70 -3.11 -60.10
N ARG A 2 43.94 -2.23 -60.78
CA ARG A 2 42.67 -1.55 -60.41
C ARG A 2 42.73 -0.63 -59.16
N ALA A 3 42.96 0.68 -59.30
CA ALA A 3 42.09 1.77 -59.80
C ALA A 3 40.86 2.02 -58.88
N VAL A 4 40.94 3.03 -58.00
CA VAL A 4 40.35 4.39 -58.12
C VAL A 4 38.81 4.39 -58.13
N HIS A 5 38.17 4.95 -57.10
CA HIS A 5 37.32 6.14 -57.24
C HIS A 5 36.84 6.69 -55.88
N LEU A 6 37.22 7.95 -55.68
CA LEU A 6 36.74 8.94 -54.72
C LEU A 6 35.40 9.51 -55.25
N VAL A 7 34.37 9.66 -54.40
CA VAL A 7 33.33 10.68 -54.59
C VAL A 7 32.89 11.24 -53.24
N ILE A 8 33.16 12.53 -53.06
CA ILE A 8 32.64 13.44 -52.05
C ILE A 8 31.35 14.05 -52.60
N ILE A 9 30.25 14.07 -51.84
CA ILE A 9 29.21 15.10 -51.98
C ILE A 9 28.76 15.53 -50.58
N ALA A 10 29.14 16.76 -50.23
CA ALA A 10 28.48 17.59 -49.24
C ALA A 10 27.49 18.50 -50.00
N ALA A 11 26.29 18.69 -49.46
CA ALA A 11 25.39 19.76 -49.88
C ALA A 11 24.60 20.29 -48.68
N LEU A 12 24.86 21.57 -48.41
CA LEU A 12 24.15 22.49 -47.53
C LEU A 12 22.84 22.99 -48.18
N LEU A 13 22.07 23.75 -47.37
CA LEU A 13 20.95 24.64 -47.70
C LEU A 13 19.58 23.94 -47.81
N CYS A 14 18.45 24.50 -47.36
CA CYS A 14 18.11 25.91 -47.15
C CYS A 14 16.95 26.08 -46.14
N CYS A 15 16.86 27.28 -45.60
CA CYS A 15 15.85 27.81 -44.70
C CYS A 15 14.41 27.72 -45.24
N THR A 16 13.41 27.74 -44.34
CA THR A 16 12.40 28.81 -44.32
C THR A 16 11.53 28.75 -43.07
N HIS A 17 11.36 29.94 -42.49
CA HIS A 17 10.49 30.28 -41.38
C HIS A 17 9.00 30.17 -41.77
N LEU A 18 8.17 29.71 -40.84
CA LEU A 18 6.78 30.16 -40.74
C LEU A 18 6.53 30.61 -39.30
N CYS A 19 6.66 31.92 -39.11
CA CYS A 19 6.06 32.64 -38.00
C CYS A 19 4.56 32.76 -38.28
N PHE A 20 3.71 32.44 -37.30
CA PHE A 20 2.40 33.07 -37.18
C PHE A 20 2.26 33.60 -35.76
N ALA A 21 2.22 34.93 -35.66
CA ALA A 21 1.93 35.68 -34.46
C ALA A 21 0.43 36.04 -34.43
N ALA A 22 -0.12 35.90 -33.23
CA ALA A 22 -1.12 36.72 -32.55
C ALA A 22 -2.40 37.20 -33.28
N THR A 23 -3.54 36.96 -32.63
CA THR A 23 -4.41 38.05 -32.13
C THR A 23 -5.37 37.55 -31.02
N PRO A 24 -5.76 38.41 -30.05
CA PRO A 24 -6.57 38.04 -28.89
C PRO A 24 -8.03 38.53 -28.95
N GLN A 25 -8.87 37.89 -28.12
CA GLN A 25 -10.12 38.38 -27.49
C GLN A 25 -11.39 38.58 -28.38
N PRO A 26 -12.63 38.51 -27.83
CA PRO A 26 -13.03 38.91 -26.47
C PRO A 26 -13.92 37.95 -25.66
N ALA A 27 -14.00 38.31 -24.38
CA ALA A 27 -14.92 37.81 -23.37
C ALA A 27 -16.39 38.09 -23.72
N VAL A 28 -17.27 37.14 -23.41
CA VAL A 28 -18.71 37.39 -23.26
C VAL A 28 -19.19 36.78 -21.95
N SER A 29 -19.70 37.67 -21.12
CA SER A 29 -20.47 37.43 -19.91
C SER A 29 -21.77 36.67 -20.21
N GLY A 30 -22.17 35.75 -19.32
CA GLY A 30 -23.48 35.11 -19.41
C GLY A 30 -23.84 34.37 -18.14
N ALA A 31 -24.35 35.10 -17.15
CA ALA A 31 -25.02 34.52 -15.99
C ALA A 31 -26.26 33.73 -16.43
N ALA A 32 -26.33 32.45 -16.08
CA ALA A 32 -27.57 31.68 -16.14
C ALA A 32 -27.83 31.04 -14.77
N LYS A 33 -28.68 31.73 -14.00
CA LYS A 33 -29.40 31.16 -12.86
C LYS A 33 -30.29 30.02 -13.39
N TYR A 34 -30.04 28.79 -12.96
CA TYR A 34 -31.03 27.72 -13.08
C TYR A 34 -31.52 27.34 -11.69
N SER A 35 -32.66 27.95 -11.34
CA SER A 35 -33.57 27.52 -10.29
C SER A 35 -34.54 26.53 -10.91
N PHE A 36 -34.61 25.30 -10.41
CA PHE A 36 -35.78 24.44 -10.60
C PHE A 36 -36.13 23.72 -9.29
N LYS A 37 -37.10 24.34 -8.62
CA LYS A 37 -38.31 23.78 -8.01
C LYS A 37 -38.23 22.41 -7.33
N ASN A 38 -38.49 22.47 -6.03
CA ASN A 38 -39.08 21.43 -5.18
C ASN A 38 -40.19 20.63 -5.89
N ALA A 39 -40.12 19.31 -5.73
CA ALA A 39 -41.30 18.44 -5.77
C ALA A 39 -41.32 17.64 -4.46
N GLU A 40 -42.09 18.14 -3.50
CA GLU A 40 -42.67 17.33 -2.42
C GLU A 40 -43.72 16.36 -3.00
N VAL A 41 -44.16 15.44 -2.12
CA VAL A 41 -45.35 14.58 -2.18
C VAL A 41 -45.04 13.23 -2.86
N LYS A 42 -45.05 12.07 -2.16
CA LYS A 42 -46.18 11.53 -1.40
C LYS A 42 -45.74 10.39 -0.46
N LYS A 43 -46.10 10.50 0.82
CA LYS A 43 -46.23 9.37 1.75
C LYS A 43 -47.26 8.36 1.21
N LYS A 44 -46.93 7.07 1.26
CA LYS A 44 -47.94 6.01 1.44
C LYS A 44 -47.44 4.97 2.43
N THR A 45 -47.97 5.11 3.64
CA THR A 45 -48.06 4.07 4.68
C THR A 45 -49.01 2.98 4.17
N THR A 46 -48.63 1.71 4.29
CA THR A 46 -49.61 0.63 4.43
C THR A 46 -49.06 -0.46 5.32
N THR A 47 -49.69 -0.56 6.48
CA THR A 47 -49.59 -1.57 7.52
C THR A 47 -50.24 -2.87 7.04
N THR A 48 -49.64 -4.04 7.30
CA THR A 48 -50.20 -5.13 8.14
C THR A 48 -49.75 -6.54 7.75
N ARG A 49 -49.62 -7.33 8.84
CA ARG A 49 -49.89 -8.77 9.02
C ARG A 49 -48.73 -9.77 8.92
N SER A 50 -48.37 -10.19 10.13
CA SER A 50 -47.78 -11.48 10.50
C SER A 50 -48.54 -12.68 9.92
N SER A 51 -47.79 -13.74 9.66
CA SER A 51 -48.18 -15.08 10.11
C SER A 51 -46.94 -15.98 10.17
N ALA A 52 -46.63 -16.43 11.38
CA ALA A 52 -45.79 -17.58 11.63
C ALA A 52 -46.40 -18.83 10.98
N LYS A 53 -45.57 -19.69 10.40
CA LYS A 53 -45.83 -21.13 10.35
C LYS A 53 -44.52 -21.91 10.39
N GLN A 54 -44.31 -22.48 11.56
CA GLN A 54 -43.43 -23.58 11.88
C GLN A 54 -43.89 -24.82 11.08
N SER A 55 -42.97 -25.49 10.39
CA SER A 55 -43.16 -26.89 10.01
C SER A 55 -41.81 -27.61 9.96
N THR A 56 -41.76 -28.64 10.78
CA THR A 56 -40.76 -29.67 10.96
C THR A 56 -40.48 -30.50 9.69
N ARG A 57 -39.29 -31.12 9.68
CA ARG A 57 -39.00 -32.57 9.51
C ARG A 57 -37.96 -32.96 8.44
N THR A 58 -36.94 -33.67 8.94
CA THR A 58 -36.25 -34.87 8.40
C THR A 58 -35.39 -34.82 7.13
N ALA A 59 -34.08 -34.88 7.37
CA ALA A 59 -33.11 -35.93 6.97
C ALA A 59 -33.12 -36.59 5.57
N ASN A 60 -31.88 -36.69 5.08
CA ASN A 60 -31.24 -37.75 4.29
C ASN A 60 -30.93 -37.52 2.79
N HIS A 61 -29.61 -37.48 2.55
CA HIS A 61 -28.83 -38.08 1.46
C HIS A 61 -29.52 -38.33 0.11
N SER A 62 -29.00 -37.69 -0.94
CA SER A 62 -28.60 -38.45 -2.14
C SER A 62 -27.45 -37.79 -2.87
N VAL A 63 -26.48 -38.63 -3.19
CA VAL A 63 -25.26 -38.38 -3.94
C VAL A 63 -25.62 -38.18 -5.42
N LYS A 64 -25.18 -37.08 -6.04
CA LYS A 64 -25.04 -37.01 -7.50
C LYS A 64 -23.65 -36.52 -7.88
N LYS A 65 -22.84 -37.48 -8.35
CA LYS A 65 -21.60 -37.27 -9.09
C LYS A 65 -21.93 -36.56 -10.41
N SER A 66 -21.33 -35.39 -10.65
CA SER A 66 -21.14 -34.87 -12.00
C SER A 66 -19.66 -34.55 -12.22
N LYS A 67 -19.03 -35.36 -13.06
CA LYS A 67 -17.67 -35.14 -13.60
C LYS A 67 -17.65 -33.81 -14.35
N LYS A 68 -16.67 -32.95 -14.05
CA LYS A 68 -16.16 -31.98 -15.03
C LYS A 68 -14.63 -31.95 -14.97
N LYS A 69 -14.02 -32.61 -15.96
CA LYS A 69 -12.66 -32.34 -16.42
C LYS A 69 -12.63 -30.89 -16.91
N SER A 70 -11.72 -30.05 -16.41
CA SER A 70 -10.87 -29.19 -17.26
C SER A 70 -9.83 -28.44 -16.42
N ARG A 71 -8.66 -28.23 -17.02
CA ARG A 71 -7.62 -27.25 -16.66
C ARG A 71 -6.67 -27.57 -15.50
N SER A 72 -5.96 -28.68 -15.68
CA SER A 72 -4.57 -28.81 -15.24
C SER A 72 -3.67 -28.04 -16.23
N LYS A 73 -3.12 -26.88 -15.81
CA LYS A 73 -1.83 -26.35 -16.31
C LYS A 73 -1.30 -25.12 -15.53
N SER A 74 -2.08 -24.47 -14.66
CA SER A 74 -1.63 -23.28 -13.92
C SER A 74 -1.06 -23.56 -12.51
N HIS A 75 -0.97 -24.83 -12.08
CA HIS A 75 -0.51 -25.17 -10.72
C HIS A 75 0.96 -25.63 -10.64
N ARG A 76 1.65 -25.82 -11.77
CA ARG A 76 3.05 -26.30 -11.75
C ARG A 76 4.11 -25.20 -11.72
N ILE A 77 3.76 -23.95 -12.09
CA ILE A 77 4.72 -22.84 -12.09
C ILE A 77 4.81 -22.19 -10.69
N ALA A 78 3.68 -22.01 -10.00
CA ALA A 78 3.65 -21.47 -8.63
C ALA A 78 4.35 -22.36 -7.57
N LEU A 79 4.43 -23.67 -7.81
CA LEU A 79 5.10 -24.62 -6.92
C LEU A 79 6.62 -24.65 -7.10
N HIS A 80 7.15 -24.16 -8.22
CA HIS A 80 8.59 -24.05 -8.43
C HIS A 80 9.15 -22.74 -7.87
N ALA A 81 8.43 -21.61 -8.01
CA ALA A 81 8.81 -20.34 -7.40
C ALA A 81 8.78 -20.37 -5.85
N ALA A 82 7.75 -21.01 -5.26
CA ALA A 82 7.68 -21.22 -3.81
C ALA A 82 8.77 -22.18 -3.29
N LYS A 83 9.23 -23.14 -4.11
CA LYS A 83 10.33 -24.05 -3.75
C LYS A 83 11.71 -23.39 -3.84
N GLN A 84 11.90 -22.43 -4.75
CA GLN A 84 13.17 -21.70 -4.85
C GLN A 84 13.33 -20.66 -3.73
N TYR A 85 12.24 -20.13 -3.16
CA TYR A 85 12.29 -19.31 -1.93
C TYR A 85 12.55 -20.14 -0.64
N HIS A 86 12.18 -21.42 -0.61
CA HIS A 86 12.43 -22.29 0.55
C HIS A 86 13.88 -22.82 0.67
N ALA A 87 14.77 -22.54 -0.29
CA ALA A 87 16.16 -23.01 -0.26
C ALA A 87 17.17 -22.01 0.34
N GLN A 88 16.72 -20.88 0.89
CA GLN A 88 17.58 -19.90 1.57
C GLN A 88 17.08 -19.50 2.99
N ILE A 89 16.31 -20.37 3.64
CA ILE A 89 15.94 -20.15 5.05
C ILE A 89 16.79 -21.08 5.90
N ASN A 90 17.91 -20.57 6.41
CA ASN A 90 18.62 -21.16 7.53
C ASN A 90 17.62 -21.34 8.70
N PRO A 91 17.45 -22.54 9.26
CA PRO A 91 16.64 -22.72 10.45
C PRO A 91 17.45 -22.20 11.65
N ASN A 92 16.98 -21.09 12.21
CA ASN A 92 17.52 -20.33 13.34
C ASN A 92 18.75 -19.47 13.00
N PRO A 93 18.67 -18.13 13.13
CA PRO A 93 19.87 -17.37 13.43
C PRO A 93 20.33 -17.78 14.86
N PRO A 94 21.64 -17.81 15.13
CA PRO A 94 22.08 -17.80 16.51
C PRO A 94 21.44 -16.59 17.18
N VAL A 95 20.92 -16.78 18.40
CA VAL A 95 20.52 -15.69 19.28
C VAL A 95 21.71 -14.74 19.32
N ALA A 96 21.58 -13.59 18.66
CA ALA A 96 22.60 -12.58 18.71
C ALA A 96 22.65 -12.10 20.16
N ASP A 97 23.79 -12.34 20.79
CA ASP A 97 24.20 -11.67 22.02
C ASP A 97 23.88 -10.17 21.90
N ASP A 98 23.44 -9.57 23.00
CA ASP A 98 23.15 -8.14 23.09
C ASP A 98 24.23 -7.33 22.35
N PRO A 99 23.85 -6.38 21.47
CA PRO A 99 24.83 -5.59 20.76
C PRO A 99 25.74 -4.88 21.78
N PRO A 100 27.07 -4.87 21.54
CA PRO A 100 28.02 -4.27 22.48
C PRO A 100 27.60 -2.83 22.79
N PRO A 101 27.67 -2.39 24.06
CA PRO A 101 27.28 -1.05 24.44
C PRO A 101 28.32 -0.08 23.87
N GLY A 102 28.00 0.52 22.72
CA GLY A 102 28.94 1.43 22.05
C GLY A 102 28.56 1.98 20.67
N PHE A 103 27.52 1.47 20.00
CA PHE A 103 27.06 2.04 18.73
C PHE A 103 25.59 2.46 18.87
N MET A 104 25.30 3.76 18.86
CA MET A 104 23.92 4.24 18.78
C MET A 104 23.33 3.70 17.48
N ALA A 105 22.41 2.74 17.58
CA ALA A 105 21.70 2.20 16.43
C ALA A 105 21.08 3.36 15.65
N SER A 106 21.20 3.34 14.31
CA SER A 106 20.55 4.33 13.44
C SER A 106 19.04 4.36 13.74
N MET A 107 18.38 5.47 13.42
CA MET A 107 16.94 5.61 13.65
C MET A 107 16.11 4.57 12.90
N GLU A 108 16.54 4.24 11.68
CA GLU A 108 16.06 3.09 10.92
C GLU A 108 16.14 1.80 11.74
N GLN A 109 17.33 1.47 12.27
CA GLN A 109 17.51 0.27 13.07
C GLN A 109 16.68 0.30 14.36
N ARG A 110 16.54 1.46 15.00
CA ARG A 110 15.68 1.62 16.19
C ARG A 110 14.22 1.33 15.86
N LEU A 111 13.71 1.84 14.74
CA LEU A 111 12.35 1.59 14.27
C LEU A 111 12.14 0.09 14.00
N ILE A 112 13.03 -0.52 13.23
CA ILE A 112 12.94 -1.94 12.87
C ILE A 112 13.03 -2.83 14.11
N ASN A 113 13.95 -2.54 15.03
CA ASN A 113 14.04 -3.23 16.32
C ASN A 113 12.78 -3.06 17.17
N PHE A 114 12.17 -1.87 17.17
CA PHE A 114 10.93 -1.61 17.88
C PHE A 114 9.79 -2.47 17.32
N VAL A 115 9.66 -2.56 16.00
CA VAL A 115 8.66 -3.40 15.34
C VAL A 115 8.88 -4.89 15.65
N HIS A 116 10.11 -5.39 15.50
CA HIS A 116 10.42 -6.77 15.85
C HIS A 116 10.14 -7.09 17.31
N LYS A 117 10.54 -6.21 18.25
CA LYS A 117 10.24 -6.36 19.66
C LYS A 117 8.74 -6.39 19.92
N THR A 118 7.98 -5.51 19.28
CA THR A 118 6.50 -5.45 19.39
C THR A 118 5.87 -6.78 18.98
N VAL A 119 6.29 -7.35 17.85
CA VAL A 119 5.76 -8.61 17.33
C VAL A 119 6.22 -9.81 18.18
N ASN A 120 7.48 -9.83 18.62
CA ASN A 120 8.05 -10.93 19.40
C ASN A 120 7.49 -11.01 20.83
N THR A 121 7.01 -9.88 21.37
CA THR A 121 6.42 -9.80 22.71
C THR A 121 4.89 -9.82 22.71
N LEU A 122 4.27 -10.01 21.55
CA LEU A 122 2.83 -9.98 21.37
C LEU A 122 2.17 -11.16 22.11
N ARG A 123 1.26 -10.82 23.04
CA ARG A 123 0.41 -11.80 23.74
C ARG A 123 -1.01 -11.80 23.17
N TYR A 124 -1.50 -10.64 22.78
CA TYR A 124 -2.79 -10.49 22.12
C TYR A 124 -2.77 -9.32 21.14
N SER A 125 -3.30 -9.54 19.93
CA SER A 125 -3.58 -8.44 19.02
C SER A 125 -4.87 -8.66 18.25
N ALA A 126 -5.56 -7.56 17.96
CA ALA A 126 -6.74 -7.54 17.12
C ALA A 126 -6.79 -6.23 16.32
N TYR A 127 -7.17 -6.33 15.05
CA TYR A 127 -7.43 -5.14 14.24
C TYR A 127 -8.80 -4.58 14.61
N LYS A 128 -8.85 -3.29 14.92
CA LYS A 128 -10.10 -2.59 15.23
C LYS A 128 -10.02 -1.16 14.73
N LEU A 129 -10.94 -0.78 13.84
CA LEU A 129 -11.11 0.63 13.41
C LEU A 129 -11.35 1.53 14.63
N GLY A 130 -10.56 2.59 14.75
CA GLY A 130 -10.58 3.49 15.90
C GLY A 130 -9.98 2.89 17.17
N GLY A 131 -9.41 1.69 17.11
CA GLY A 131 -8.71 1.07 18.23
C GLY A 131 -7.51 1.90 18.64
N SER A 132 -7.29 2.07 19.95
CA SER A 132 -6.24 2.92 20.52
C SER A 132 -5.35 2.21 21.54
N ARG A 133 -5.60 0.93 21.84
CA ARG A 133 -4.87 0.23 22.89
C ARG A 133 -3.53 -0.26 22.35
N PHE A 134 -2.44 0.40 22.76
CA PHE A 134 -1.07 0.03 22.43
C PHE A 134 -0.28 -0.19 23.72
N ASP A 135 -0.34 -1.40 24.27
CA ASP A 135 0.23 -1.73 25.58
C ASP A 135 1.47 -2.63 25.39
N THR A 136 2.63 -1.99 25.32
CA THR A 136 3.92 -2.67 25.14
C THR A 136 4.34 -3.47 26.37
N SER A 137 3.89 -3.08 27.56
CA SER A 137 4.24 -3.75 28.81
C SER A 137 3.58 -5.12 28.97
N HIS A 138 2.33 -5.24 28.52
CA HIS A 138 1.58 -6.50 28.56
C HIS A 138 1.52 -7.21 27.20
N GLY A 139 2.06 -6.62 26.12
CA GLY A 139 2.00 -7.17 24.77
C GLY A 139 0.58 -7.24 24.21
N ILE A 140 -0.26 -6.24 24.52
CA ILE A 140 -1.68 -6.21 24.13
C ILE A 140 -1.94 -5.04 23.18
N TYR A 141 -2.40 -5.33 21.96
CA TYR A 141 -2.57 -4.33 20.92
C TYR A 141 -3.92 -4.44 20.22
N ILE A 142 -4.79 -3.44 20.41
CA ILE A 142 -6.11 -3.34 19.76
C ILE A 142 -6.15 -2.01 19.02
N VAL A 143 -5.70 -2.02 17.77
CA VAL A 143 -5.42 -0.83 16.97
C VAL A 143 -5.81 -1.04 15.51
N ASP A 144 -6.09 0.04 14.80
CA ASP A 144 -6.10 0.05 13.32
C ASP A 144 -4.69 0.26 12.75
N CYS A 145 -4.59 0.29 11.43
CA CYS A 145 -3.32 0.41 10.72
C CYS A 145 -2.62 1.74 10.99
N SER A 146 -3.36 2.85 10.89
CA SER A 146 -2.87 4.19 11.23
C SER A 146 -2.37 4.26 12.67
N ARG A 147 -3.16 3.81 13.63
CA ARG A 147 -2.77 3.87 15.04
C ARG A 147 -1.56 3.00 15.36
N TYR A 148 -1.38 1.88 14.66
CA TYR A 148 -0.16 1.10 14.79
C TYR A 148 1.07 1.91 14.37
N VAL A 149 1.02 2.55 13.19
CA VAL A 149 2.12 3.39 12.67
C VAL A 149 2.33 4.64 13.52
N ASP A 150 1.25 5.30 13.96
CA ASP A 150 1.29 6.48 14.84
C ASP A 150 2.13 6.21 16.11
N ASN A 151 1.87 5.10 16.80
CA ASN A 151 2.58 4.76 18.05
C ASN A 151 4.07 4.54 17.82
N ILE A 152 4.45 3.98 16.67
CA ILE A 152 5.84 3.74 16.32
C ILE A 152 6.53 5.05 15.96
N LEU A 153 5.91 5.88 15.13
CA LEU A 153 6.46 7.18 14.77
C LEU A 153 6.57 8.11 15.99
N GLN A 154 5.58 8.14 16.89
CA GLN A 154 5.68 8.90 18.15
C GLN A 154 6.87 8.47 19.00
N ALA A 155 7.14 7.16 19.08
CA ALA A 155 8.22 6.63 19.91
C ALA A 155 9.61 6.82 19.29
N ILE A 156 9.70 6.78 17.96
CA ILE A 156 10.98 6.74 17.25
C ILE A 156 11.27 8.06 16.55
N TYR A 157 10.33 8.60 15.75
CA TYR A 157 10.47 9.83 14.97
C TYR A 157 9.44 10.91 15.41
N PRO A 158 9.51 11.42 16.66
CA PRO A 158 8.49 12.32 17.19
C PRO A 158 8.33 13.62 16.39
N HIS A 159 9.42 14.14 15.80
CA HIS A 159 9.36 15.35 14.97
C HIS A 159 8.66 15.10 13.63
N ALA A 160 8.97 13.99 12.94
CA ALA A 160 8.26 13.57 11.73
C ALA A 160 6.77 13.29 12.00
N TYR A 161 6.45 12.71 13.16
CA TYR A 161 5.06 12.51 13.55
C TYR A 161 4.34 13.85 13.81
N SER A 162 5.00 14.79 14.49
CA SER A 162 4.42 16.12 14.77
C SER A 162 4.07 16.85 13.48
N THR A 163 4.95 16.85 12.47
CA THR A 163 4.67 17.54 11.20
C THR A 163 3.50 16.93 10.43
N LEU A 164 3.30 15.61 10.51
CA LEU A 164 2.11 14.94 9.98
C LEU A 164 0.83 15.35 10.73
N VAL A 165 0.88 15.42 12.06
CA VAL A 165 -0.25 15.86 12.90
C VAL A 165 -0.60 17.32 12.59
N ASP A 166 0.39 18.20 12.52
CA ASP A 166 0.21 19.62 12.22
C ASP A 166 -0.38 19.83 10.81
N SER A 167 0.12 19.08 9.82
CA SER A 167 -0.38 19.17 8.44
C SER A 167 -1.80 18.64 8.29
N SER A 168 -2.18 17.59 9.03
CA SER A 168 -3.51 16.99 8.94
C SER A 168 -4.55 17.71 9.82
N GLY A 169 -4.10 18.47 10.83
CA GLY A 169 -4.97 19.04 11.85
C GLY A 169 -5.63 18.00 12.75
N SER A 170 -5.10 16.77 12.78
CA SER A 170 -5.66 15.63 13.51
C SER A 170 -4.60 14.99 14.40
N GLU A 171 -4.88 14.87 15.70
CA GLU A 171 -4.07 14.08 16.63
C GLU A 171 -4.12 12.56 16.34
N ARG A 172 -4.94 12.16 15.37
CA ARG A 172 -5.11 10.78 14.94
C ARG A 172 -5.10 10.69 13.40
N PRO A 173 -3.95 10.92 12.75
CA PRO A 173 -3.85 10.82 11.30
C PRO A 173 -4.31 9.43 10.83
N THR A 174 -5.21 9.43 9.86
CA THR A 174 -5.74 8.24 9.19
C THR A 174 -4.91 7.93 7.95
N SER A 175 -5.14 6.77 7.31
CA SER A 175 -4.49 6.49 6.01
C SER A 175 -4.74 7.54 4.93
N GLN A 176 -5.82 8.33 5.04
CA GLN A 176 -6.04 9.47 4.16
C GLN A 176 -5.05 10.60 4.44
N ASP A 177 -4.86 10.96 5.71
CA ASP A 177 -3.95 12.02 6.12
C ASP A 177 -2.50 11.69 5.75
N TYR A 178 -2.07 10.45 5.96
CA TYR A 178 -0.75 9.98 5.49
C TYR A 178 -0.60 10.13 3.97
N TYR A 179 -1.63 9.74 3.20
CA TYR A 179 -1.59 9.83 1.75
C TYR A 179 -1.51 11.28 1.27
N GLU A 180 -2.42 12.13 1.73
CA GLU A 180 -2.46 13.55 1.37
C GLU A 180 -1.13 14.23 1.73
N PHE A 181 -0.62 13.99 2.94
CA PHE A 181 0.66 14.53 3.39
C PHE A 181 1.82 14.05 2.50
N PHE A 182 1.96 12.75 2.25
CA PHE A 182 3.05 12.22 1.43
C PHE A 182 2.98 12.71 -0.02
N THR A 183 1.78 12.85 -0.58
CA THR A 183 1.61 13.41 -1.93
C THR A 183 1.97 14.91 -2.01
N SER A 184 1.93 15.63 -0.89
CA SER A 184 2.29 17.04 -0.81
C SER A 184 3.80 17.29 -0.65
N LEU A 185 4.58 16.24 -0.34
CA LEU A 185 6.02 16.36 -0.15
C LEU A 185 6.71 16.77 -1.45
N SER A 186 7.74 17.60 -1.33
CA SER A 186 8.64 17.94 -2.43
C SER A 186 9.78 16.94 -2.56
N GLU A 187 10.50 16.97 -3.69
CA GLU A 187 11.72 16.17 -3.89
C GLU A 187 12.84 16.47 -2.88
N LYS A 188 12.84 17.68 -2.29
CA LYS A 188 13.79 18.03 -1.23
C LYS A 188 13.24 17.57 0.11
N SER A 189 14.10 16.96 0.93
CA SER A 189 13.85 16.68 2.34
C SER A 189 13.28 17.94 3.00
N ARG A 190 12.11 17.80 3.62
CA ARG A 190 11.44 18.85 4.37
C ARG A 190 10.59 18.25 5.46
N TYR A 191 10.44 18.99 6.54
CA TYR A 191 9.51 18.65 7.61
C TYR A 191 9.80 17.28 8.25
N HIS A 192 11.05 16.84 8.26
CA HIS A 192 11.44 15.51 8.76
C HIS A 192 10.95 14.34 7.90
N TRP A 193 10.70 14.59 6.61
CA TRP A 193 10.29 13.57 5.65
C TRP A 193 11.02 13.70 4.31
N ASN A 194 11.35 12.54 3.75
CA ASN A 194 11.80 12.40 2.37
C ASN A 194 10.71 11.69 1.56
N LYS A 195 10.37 12.24 0.40
CA LYS A 195 9.50 11.57 -0.57
C LYS A 195 10.20 10.33 -1.13
N VAL A 196 9.43 9.27 -1.36
CA VAL A 196 9.91 8.07 -2.07
C VAL A 196 8.92 7.79 -3.20
N ASP A 197 9.39 7.83 -4.45
CA ASP A 197 8.51 7.65 -5.61
C ASP A 197 8.56 6.24 -6.17
N ALA A 198 9.75 5.64 -6.18
CA ALA A 198 9.97 4.33 -6.76
C ALA A 198 9.99 3.22 -5.69
N VAL A 199 9.32 2.10 -5.96
CA VAL A 199 9.30 0.95 -5.03
C VAL A 199 10.71 0.41 -4.78
N GLU A 200 11.57 0.45 -5.80
CA GLU A 200 12.96 0.02 -5.67
C GLU A 200 13.79 0.90 -4.74
N GLU A 201 13.36 2.13 -4.40
CA GLU A 201 14.06 3.05 -3.51
C GLU A 201 13.70 2.87 -2.04
N LEU A 202 12.63 2.12 -1.76
CA LEU A 202 12.19 1.84 -0.40
C LEU A 202 13.31 1.21 0.42
N LYS A 203 13.32 1.53 1.71
CA LYS A 203 14.23 1.02 2.73
C LYS A 203 13.44 0.58 3.96
N PRO A 204 14.03 -0.26 4.84
CA PRO A 204 13.45 -0.53 6.15
C PRO A 204 13.10 0.79 6.86
N GLY A 205 11.92 0.85 7.48
CA GLY A 205 11.41 2.01 8.19
C GLY A 205 10.63 3.03 7.34
N ASP A 206 10.65 2.91 6.01
CA ASP A 206 9.80 3.73 5.15
C ASP A 206 8.32 3.40 5.38
N ILE A 207 7.45 4.39 5.16
CA ILE A 207 6.01 4.25 5.30
C ILE A 207 5.37 4.18 3.91
N LEU A 208 4.55 3.15 3.71
CA LEU A 208 3.79 2.89 2.49
C LEU A 208 2.30 3.04 2.79
N VAL A 209 1.59 3.86 2.02
CA VAL A 209 0.14 4.05 2.17
C VAL A 209 -0.61 3.82 0.87
N PHE A 210 -1.75 3.12 0.99
CA PHE A 210 -2.70 2.85 -0.08
C PHE A 210 -3.97 3.67 0.12
N ARG A 211 -4.56 4.12 -0.99
CA ARG A 211 -5.94 4.66 -1.03
C ARG A 211 -6.73 3.94 -2.10
N TYR A 212 -7.83 3.29 -1.71
CA TYR A 212 -8.65 2.57 -2.68
C TYR A 212 -9.51 3.53 -3.48
N LYS A 213 -9.62 3.33 -4.79
CA LYS A 213 -10.57 4.07 -5.63
C LYS A 213 -11.90 3.31 -5.67
N ASN A 214 -12.98 4.01 -5.37
CA ASN A 214 -14.34 3.53 -5.62
C ASN A 214 -14.63 3.50 -7.13
N THR A 215 -15.78 2.94 -7.52
CA THR A 215 -16.17 2.78 -8.93
C THR A 215 -16.34 4.10 -9.70
N HIS A 216 -16.43 5.22 -8.99
CA HIS A 216 -16.53 6.57 -9.56
C HIS A 216 -15.20 7.33 -9.50
N GLY A 217 -14.10 6.66 -9.11
CA GLY A 217 -12.76 7.25 -9.02
C GLY A 217 -12.47 8.01 -7.72
N GLY A 218 -13.44 8.17 -6.81
CA GLY A 218 -13.22 8.78 -5.50
C GLY A 218 -12.56 7.82 -4.51
N GLU A 219 -11.88 8.31 -3.49
CA GLU A 219 -11.16 7.45 -2.54
C GLU A 219 -12.08 6.86 -1.46
N ALA A 220 -11.93 5.57 -1.16
CA ALA A 220 -12.78 4.82 -0.23
C ALA A 220 -11.92 3.95 0.70
N GLY A 221 -11.47 4.55 1.80
CA GLY A 221 -10.58 3.88 2.75
C GLY A 221 -9.18 3.65 2.19
N GLY A 222 -8.34 3.02 3.00
CA GLY A 222 -6.94 2.85 2.68
C GLY A 222 -6.22 2.07 3.75
N HIS A 223 -4.93 1.89 3.59
CA HIS A 223 -4.11 1.11 4.50
C HIS A 223 -2.70 1.67 4.57
N VAL A 224 -2.13 1.79 5.75
CA VAL A 224 -0.78 2.30 5.97
C VAL A 224 0.06 1.24 6.67
N MET A 225 1.31 1.11 6.23
CA MET A 225 2.21 0.04 6.64
C MET A 225 3.65 0.56 6.71
N ILE A 226 4.49 -0.14 7.45
CA ILE A 226 5.92 0.11 7.57
C ILE A 226 6.65 -0.91 6.70
N VAL A 227 7.60 -0.48 5.88
CA VAL A 227 8.49 -1.36 5.13
C VAL A 227 9.53 -1.95 6.08
N MET A 228 9.70 -3.26 6.04
CA MET A 228 10.59 -3.99 6.96
C MET A 228 11.92 -4.36 6.33
N ASP A 229 11.94 -4.62 5.03
CA ASP A 229 13.13 -5.04 4.29
C ASP A 229 13.26 -4.25 2.99
N LYS A 230 14.46 -4.23 2.41
CA LYS A 230 14.66 -3.76 1.03
C LYS A 230 13.79 -4.60 0.07
N PRO A 231 12.93 -3.99 -0.77
CA PRO A 231 12.14 -4.78 -1.71
C PRO A 231 13.00 -5.56 -2.69
N THR A 232 12.56 -6.77 -3.02
CA THR A 232 13.20 -7.62 -4.04
C THR A 232 12.33 -7.68 -5.28
N GLN A 233 12.94 -7.46 -6.44
CA GLN A 233 12.22 -7.52 -7.71
C GLN A 233 11.79 -8.96 -8.01
N ASP A 234 10.56 -9.13 -8.47
CA ASP A 234 10.10 -10.37 -9.09
C ASP A 234 10.73 -10.47 -10.48
N ALA A 235 11.50 -11.53 -10.75
CA ALA A 235 12.17 -11.69 -12.03
C ALA A 235 11.20 -11.91 -13.20
N ASP A 236 9.98 -12.37 -12.91
CA ASP A 236 9.00 -12.80 -13.92
C ASP A 236 7.85 -11.79 -14.14
N ASP A 237 7.74 -10.75 -13.30
CA ASP A 237 6.71 -9.69 -13.42
C ASP A 237 7.34 -8.32 -13.10
N ASN A 238 6.77 -7.24 -13.64
CA ASN A 238 7.15 -5.87 -13.27
C ASN A 238 6.59 -5.56 -11.87
N ALA A 239 7.10 -6.26 -10.86
CA ALA A 239 6.61 -6.23 -9.49
C ALA A 239 7.75 -6.44 -8.49
N PHE A 240 7.50 -6.08 -7.24
CA PHE A 240 8.41 -6.25 -6.12
C PHE A 240 7.72 -6.97 -4.98
N PHE A 241 8.44 -7.87 -4.32
CA PHE A 241 8.09 -8.38 -3.00
C PHE A 241 8.46 -7.32 -1.97
N VAL A 242 7.46 -6.90 -1.18
CA VAL A 242 7.63 -5.88 -0.14
C VAL A 242 7.23 -6.50 1.19
N ARG A 243 8.22 -6.65 2.09
CA ARG A 243 8.00 -7.06 3.47
C ARG A 243 7.49 -5.85 4.24
N VAL A 244 6.34 -5.98 4.90
CA VAL A 244 5.69 -4.89 5.62
C VAL A 244 5.23 -5.31 7.00
N ALA A 245 5.21 -4.36 7.94
CA ALA A 245 4.55 -4.47 9.23
C ALA A 245 3.34 -3.55 9.29
N ASP A 246 2.23 -4.06 9.80
CA ASP A 246 0.97 -3.34 9.84
C ASP A 246 0.04 -3.87 10.93
N SER A 247 -1.14 -3.27 11.09
CA SER A 247 -2.28 -3.88 11.78
C SER A 247 -3.44 -4.03 10.80
N ALA A 248 -3.90 -5.26 10.55
CA ALA A 248 -4.90 -5.55 9.51
C ALA A 248 -5.89 -6.66 9.90
N ALA A 249 -7.02 -6.68 9.20
CA ALA A 249 -8.05 -7.71 9.34
C ALA A 249 -7.59 -9.10 8.88
N ALA A 250 -6.57 -9.19 8.02
CA ALA A 250 -6.00 -10.45 7.55
C ALA A 250 -4.51 -10.29 7.24
N GLY A 251 -3.70 -11.27 7.62
CA GLY A 251 -2.27 -11.27 7.30
C GLY A 251 -1.98 -11.42 5.80
N HIS A 252 -0.74 -11.10 5.40
CA HIS A 252 -0.19 -11.25 4.05
C HIS A 252 0.37 -12.67 3.81
N SER A 253 1.30 -12.84 2.85
CA SER A 253 2.12 -14.05 2.75
C SER A 253 3.22 -14.05 3.81
N GLU A 254 3.65 -15.25 4.24
CA GLU A 254 4.73 -15.41 5.24
C GLU A 254 4.54 -14.52 6.48
N ASP A 255 3.28 -14.38 6.89
CA ASP A 255 2.89 -13.46 7.94
C ASP A 255 3.21 -14.04 9.33
N THR A 256 3.69 -13.21 10.24
CA THR A 256 3.91 -13.60 11.64
C THR A 256 2.60 -13.82 12.40
N ARG A 257 1.48 -13.30 11.89
CA ARG A 257 0.14 -13.63 12.40
C ARG A 257 -0.20 -15.08 12.15
N GLN A 258 -0.88 -15.67 13.13
CA GLN A 258 -1.49 -16.97 12.92
C GLN A 258 -2.55 -16.93 11.80
N ARG A 259 -2.75 -18.07 11.15
CA ARG A 259 -3.69 -18.16 10.03
C ARG A 259 -5.11 -17.78 10.49
N ARG A 260 -5.76 -16.87 9.75
CA ARG A 260 -7.13 -16.36 10.02
C ARG A 260 -7.26 -15.50 11.28
N THR A 261 -6.17 -14.91 11.77
CA THR A 261 -6.23 -13.87 12.81
C THR A 261 -6.05 -12.47 12.21
N SER A 262 -6.44 -11.47 12.99
CA SER A 262 -6.26 -10.05 12.69
C SER A 262 -5.30 -9.41 13.71
N GLY A 263 -4.93 -8.15 13.51
CA GLY A 263 -4.08 -7.39 14.43
C GLY A 263 -2.71 -7.12 13.83
N ILE A 264 -1.68 -6.98 14.67
CA ILE A 264 -0.31 -6.65 14.26
C ILE A 264 0.40 -7.89 13.70
N GLY A 265 1.20 -7.69 12.66
CA GLY A 265 2.01 -8.73 12.04
C GLY A 265 2.98 -8.16 11.02
N ILE A 266 3.91 -9.00 10.60
CA ILE A 266 4.87 -8.72 9.54
C ILE A 266 4.60 -9.71 8.42
N GLY A 267 4.24 -9.20 7.24
CA GLY A 267 3.79 -9.96 6.08
C GLY A 267 4.52 -9.55 4.78
N THR A 268 4.42 -10.34 3.71
CA THR A 268 4.92 -10.00 2.37
C THR A 268 3.77 -9.81 1.42
N LEU A 269 3.70 -8.64 0.79
CA LEU A 269 2.78 -8.33 -0.32
C LEU A 269 3.58 -8.11 -1.61
N LEU A 270 2.88 -8.02 -2.73
CA LEU A 270 3.51 -7.57 -3.98
C LEU A 270 3.00 -6.19 -4.37
N LEU A 271 3.91 -5.35 -4.88
CA LEU A 271 3.60 -4.12 -5.59
C LEU A 271 3.97 -4.28 -7.05
N LYS A 272 2.99 -4.13 -7.95
CA LYS A 272 3.23 -4.01 -9.39
C LYS A 272 3.65 -2.58 -9.69
N VAL A 273 4.63 -2.39 -10.56
CA VAL A 273 5.19 -1.08 -10.88
C VAL A 273 5.08 -0.76 -12.36
N ASP A 274 5.13 0.53 -12.67
CA ASP A 274 5.45 0.98 -14.03
C ASP A 274 6.93 0.63 -14.33
N PRO A 275 7.24 0.01 -15.49
CA PRO A 275 8.58 -0.49 -15.79
C PRO A 275 9.62 0.60 -16.07
N ASN A 276 9.20 1.85 -16.32
CA ASN A 276 10.11 2.95 -16.64
C ASN A 276 10.40 3.81 -15.41
N THR A 277 9.42 3.93 -14.50
CA THR A 277 9.49 4.84 -13.35
C THR A 277 9.55 4.12 -12.01
N TYR A 278 9.31 2.81 -11.99
CA TYR A 278 9.20 1.99 -10.78
C TYR A 278 8.15 2.48 -9.76
N GLN A 279 7.25 3.38 -10.18
CA GLN A 279 6.13 3.82 -9.36
C GLN A 279 5.09 2.71 -9.23
N PRO A 280 4.53 2.49 -8.03
CA PRO A 280 3.54 1.44 -7.81
C PRO A 280 2.21 1.76 -8.51
N SER A 281 1.61 0.74 -9.15
CA SER A 281 0.36 0.85 -9.92
C SER A 281 -0.72 -0.15 -9.49
N ALA A 282 -0.34 -1.23 -8.81
CA ALA A 282 -1.28 -2.20 -8.24
C ALA A 282 -0.61 -2.97 -7.10
N TYR A 283 -1.41 -3.65 -6.27
CA TYR A 283 -0.87 -4.56 -5.26
C TYR A 283 -1.58 -5.92 -5.25
N ALA A 284 -0.89 -6.94 -4.76
CA ALA A 284 -1.47 -8.23 -4.40
C ALA A 284 -1.25 -8.45 -2.90
N TRP A 285 -2.34 -8.60 -2.13
CA TRP A 285 -2.27 -8.70 -0.66
C TRP A 285 -1.48 -9.92 -0.17
N LYS A 286 -1.49 -10.98 -0.97
CA LYS A 286 -0.69 -12.20 -0.81
C LYS A 286 -0.06 -12.59 -2.14
N ILE A 287 1.05 -13.30 -2.07
CA ILE A 287 1.63 -13.98 -3.22
C ILE A 287 0.57 -14.92 -3.84
N GLY A 288 0.33 -14.75 -5.14
CA GLY A 288 -0.69 -15.49 -5.90
C GLY A 288 -2.13 -14.99 -5.73
N SER A 289 -2.38 -13.92 -4.96
CA SER A 289 -3.70 -13.28 -4.92
C SER A 289 -3.92 -12.37 -6.13
N PRO A 290 -5.18 -12.09 -6.52
CA PRO A 290 -5.46 -11.19 -7.63
C PRO A 290 -4.95 -9.77 -7.38
N TRP A 291 -4.41 -9.16 -8.44
CA TRP A 291 -4.01 -7.75 -8.45
C TRP A 291 -5.19 -6.81 -8.19
N LYS A 292 -4.93 -5.78 -7.39
CA LYS A 292 -5.83 -4.67 -7.11
C LYS A 292 -5.30 -3.42 -7.79
N HIS A 293 -5.96 -3.00 -8.86
CA HIS A 293 -5.55 -1.87 -9.70
C HIS A 293 -6.21 -0.54 -9.34
N ASN A 294 -7.36 -0.57 -8.67
CA ASN A 294 -8.10 0.63 -8.29
C ASN A 294 -7.56 1.18 -6.97
N VAL A 295 -6.32 1.65 -7.00
CA VAL A 295 -5.57 2.08 -5.82
C VAL A 295 -4.60 3.19 -6.20
N ASN A 296 -4.45 4.16 -5.31
CA ASN A 296 -3.34 5.12 -5.31
C ASN A 296 -2.35 4.75 -4.22
N PHE A 297 -1.10 5.15 -4.43
CA PHE A 297 -0.01 4.93 -3.48
C PHE A 297 0.68 6.25 -3.17
N ALA A 298 1.18 6.35 -1.95
CA ALA A 298 2.21 7.32 -1.60
C ALA A 298 3.20 6.64 -0.65
N MET A 299 4.46 7.04 -0.72
CA MET A 299 5.53 6.48 0.10
C MET A 299 6.42 7.61 0.60
N ALA A 300 6.85 7.51 1.86
CA ALA A 300 7.76 8.49 2.43
C ALA A 300 8.64 7.86 3.49
N ARG A 301 9.80 8.46 3.68
CA ARG A 301 10.80 8.07 4.68
C ARG A 301 10.86 9.11 5.78
N PRO A 302 10.57 8.75 7.04
CA PRO A 302 10.79 9.67 8.16
C PRO A 302 12.30 9.92 8.32
N SER A 303 12.65 11.11 8.74
CA SER A 303 14.03 11.57 8.94
C SER A 303 14.14 12.37 10.23
N ASP A 304 15.32 12.39 10.84
CA ASP A 304 15.62 13.34 11.94
C ASP A 304 16.15 14.68 11.41
N GLU A 305 16.50 14.72 10.12
CA GLU A 305 16.99 15.92 9.44
C GLU A 305 15.84 16.84 9.05
N VAL A 306 16.09 18.15 9.08
CA VAL A 306 15.10 19.21 8.79
C VAL A 306 15.00 19.48 7.29
#